data_AF-A0A940G122-F1
#
_entry.id   AF-A0A940G122-F1
#
_cell.length_a   1.000
_cell.length_b   1.000
_cell.length_c   1.000
_cell.angle_alpha   90.00
_cell.angle_beta   90.00
_cell.angle_gamma   90.00
#
_symmetry.space_group_name_H-M   'P 1'
#
loop_
_entity.id
_entity.type
_entity.pdbx_description
1 polymer ?
#
loop_
_entity_poly.entity_id
_entity_poly.type
_entity_poly.pdbx_seq_one_letter_code
_entity_poly.pdbx_strand_id
1 'polypeptide(L)'
;IDPQPLRKRIADITDVLMREEADTARLLAERGAGRKPAPTPLRTGIAAAGANELEATIADLTAQMIAAADELKFELAARLRDEVQELKKDLRAMETAGHVR
;
A
#
# COMPACT_ATOMS: atom_id res chain seq x y z
N ILE A 1 32.98 11.41 15.33
CA ILE A 1 31.86 11.37 14.36
C ILE A 1 30.59 11.52 15.18
N ASP A 2 29.89 12.64 15.03
CA ASP A 2 28.66 12.92 15.78
C ASP A 2 27.52 12.08 15.19
N PRO A 3 26.85 11.21 15.97
CA PRO A 3 25.74 10.41 15.47
C PRO A 3 24.44 11.21 15.28
N GLN A 4 24.36 12.46 15.76
CA GLN A 4 23.13 13.26 15.73
C GLN A 4 22.51 13.43 14.32
N PRO A 5 23.28 13.71 13.26
CA PRO A 5 22.75 13.81 11.90
C PRO A 5 22.17 12.49 11.37
N LEU A 6 22.77 11.35 11.75
CA LEU A 6 22.31 10.03 11.31
C LEU A 6 21.01 9.63 12.00
N ARG A 7 20.91 9.85 13.32
CA ARG A 7 19.69 9.58 14.08
C ARG A 7 18.50 10.38 13.55
N LYS A 8 18.72 11.65 13.19
CA LYS A 8 17.68 12.50 12.59
C LYS A 8 17.17 11.92 11.27
N ARG A 9 18.07 11.51 10.38
CA ARG A 9 17.69 10.90 9.09
C ARG A 9 16.90 9.61 9.26
N ILE A 10 17.26 8.78 10.25
CA ILE A 10 16.54 7.54 10.55
C ILE A 10 15.12 7.85 11.06
N ALA A 11 14.97 8.84 11.93
CA ALA A 11 13.65 9.28 12.40
C ALA A 11 12.79 9.81 11.24
N ASP A 12 13.35 10.68 10.39
CA ASP A 12 12.64 11.24 9.24
C ASP A 12 12.14 10.14 8.27
N ILE A 13 12.95 9.10 8.02
CA ILE A 13 12.57 7.97 7.15
C ILE A 13 11.47 7.12 7.81
N THR A 14 11.62 6.81 9.10
CA THR A 14 10.64 6.00 9.83
C THR A 14 9.27 6.70 9.85
N ASP A 15 9.25 8.02 10.05
CA ASP A 15 8.02 8.82 10.01
C ASP A 15 7.33 8.76 8.64
N VAL A 16 8.09 8.74 7.55
CA VAL A 16 7.54 8.59 6.20
C VAL A 16 6.92 7.20 6.00
N LEU A 17 7.58 6.15 6.47
CA LEU A 17 7.10 4.77 6.34
C LEU A 17 5.83 4.52 7.18
N MET A 18 5.77 5.08 8.39
CA MET A 18 4.58 5.00 9.25
C MET A 18 3.36 5.71 8.63
N ARG A 19 3.58 6.83 7.93
CA ARG A 19 2.51 7.48 7.15
C ARG A 19 2.03 6.62 5.99
N GLU A 20 2.96 5.94 5.32
CA GLU A 20 2.63 5.04 4.21
C GLU A 20 1.81 3.84 4.68
N GLU A 21 2.16 3.24 5.82
CA GLU A 21 1.37 2.20 6.48
C GLU A 21 -0.05 2.67 6.80
N ALA A 22 -0.17 3.84 7.44
CA ALA A 22 -1.47 4.40 7.79
C ALA A 22 -2.33 4.69 6.55
N ASP A 23 -1.72 5.13 5.44
CA ASP A 23 -2.41 5.31 4.16
C ASP A 23 -2.86 3.97 3.56
N THR A 24 -2.03 2.92 3.62
CA THR A 24 -2.43 1.57 3.19
C THR A 24 -3.62 1.07 4.00
N ALA A 25 -3.56 1.20 5.33
CA ALA A 25 -4.64 0.77 6.21
C ALA A 25 -5.97 1.48 5.92
N ARG A 26 -5.92 2.80 5.64
CA ARG A 26 -7.10 3.57 5.24
C ARG A 26 -7.67 3.09 3.91
N LEU A 27 -6.81 2.92 2.91
CA LEU A 27 -7.23 2.46 1.58
C LEU A 27 -7.94 1.10 1.67
N LEU A 28 -7.39 0.14 2.42
CA LEU A 28 -7.98 -1.19 2.57
C LEU A 28 -9.30 -1.13 3.37
N ALA A 29 -9.37 -0.30 4.41
CA ALA A 29 -10.58 -0.12 5.22
C ALA A 29 -11.74 0.48 4.42
N GLU A 30 -11.48 1.49 3.58
CA GLU A 30 -12.48 2.10 2.69
C GLU A 30 -13.09 1.07 1.75
N ARG A 31 -12.28 0.11 1.27
CA ARG A 31 -12.75 -0.96 0.38
C ARG A 31 -13.53 -2.07 1.08
N GLY A 32 -13.16 -2.40 2.32
CA GLY A 32 -13.93 -3.32 3.16
C GLY A 32 -15.32 -2.80 3.51
N ALA A 33 -15.45 -1.49 3.74
CA ALA A 33 -16.71 -0.85 4.13
C ALA A 33 -17.72 -0.67 2.97
N GLY A 34 -17.27 -0.70 1.71
CA GLY A 34 -18.10 -0.49 0.52
C GLY A 34 -18.73 -1.74 -0.11
N ARG A 35 -18.42 -2.95 0.39
CA ARG A 35 -18.77 -4.24 -0.25
C ARG A 35 -20.26 -4.61 -0.06
N LYS A 36 -21.18 -3.92 -0.74
CA LYS A 36 -22.54 -4.46 -0.93
C LYS A 36 -22.52 -5.47 -2.08
N PRO A 37 -22.96 -6.73 -1.89
CA PRO A 37 -22.98 -7.71 -2.96
C PRO A 37 -24.12 -7.38 -3.94
N ALA A 38 -23.81 -6.56 -4.95
CA ALA A 38 -24.65 -6.47 -6.14
C ALA A 38 -24.23 -7.56 -7.14
N PRO A 39 -25.16 -8.17 -7.89
CA PRO A 39 -24.81 -9.12 -8.95
C PRO A 39 -24.08 -8.35 -10.06
N THR A 40 -22.76 -8.43 -10.08
CA THR A 40 -21.90 -7.74 -11.04
C THR A 40 -21.73 -8.58 -12.32
N PRO A 41 -21.70 -7.95 -13.52
CA PRO A 41 -21.48 -8.66 -14.78
C PRO A 41 -20.08 -9.32 -14.82
N LEU A 42 -19.94 -10.42 -15.58
CA LEU A 42 -18.74 -11.28 -15.58
C LEU A 42 -17.41 -10.53 -15.79
N ARG A 43 -17.41 -9.46 -16.60
CA ARG A 43 -16.22 -8.59 -16.84
C ARG A 43 -15.85 -7.76 -15.60
N THR A 44 -16.84 -7.31 -14.84
CA THR A 44 -16.66 -6.62 -13.55
C THR A 44 -16.22 -7.64 -12.48
N GLY A 45 -16.64 -8.89 -12.57
CA GLY A 45 -16.19 -9.97 -11.68
C GLY A 45 -14.68 -10.27 -11.79
N ILE A 46 -14.15 -10.38 -13.02
CA ILE A 46 -12.70 -10.60 -13.25
C ILE A 46 -11.88 -9.41 -12.77
N ALA A 47 -12.34 -8.19 -13.08
CA ALA A 47 -11.69 -6.98 -12.61
C ALA A 47 -11.75 -6.83 -11.08
N ALA A 48 -12.86 -7.20 -10.46
CA ALA A 48 -12.99 -7.21 -9.01
C ALA A 48 -12.09 -8.27 -8.36
N ALA A 49 -11.87 -9.42 -9.01
CA ALA A 49 -10.90 -10.41 -8.56
C ALA A 49 -9.47 -9.85 -8.61
N GLY A 50 -9.07 -9.26 -9.74
CA GLY A 50 -7.76 -8.61 -9.89
C GLY A 50 -7.53 -7.46 -8.90
N ALA A 51 -8.56 -6.69 -8.57
CA ALA A 51 -8.48 -5.64 -7.56
C ALA A 51 -8.24 -6.21 -6.15
N ASN A 52 -8.89 -7.33 -5.79
CA ASN A 52 -8.65 -7.97 -4.48
C ASN A 52 -7.24 -8.57 -4.40
N GLU A 53 -6.73 -9.15 -5.48
CA GLU A 53 -5.35 -9.66 -5.55
C GLU A 53 -4.33 -8.52 -5.40
N LEU A 54 -4.60 -7.37 -6.04
CA LEU A 54 -3.78 -6.18 -5.91
C LEU A 54 -3.81 -5.61 -4.48
N GLU A 55 -4.98 -5.57 -3.83
CA GLU A 55 -5.12 -5.21 -2.42
C GLU A 55 -4.32 -6.11 -1.49
N ALA A 56 -4.38 -7.43 -1.71
CA ALA A 56 -3.60 -8.40 -0.94
C ALA A 56 -2.09 -8.18 -1.12
N THR A 57 -1.66 -7.89 -2.35
CA THR A 57 -0.26 -7.62 -2.68
C THR A 57 0.23 -6.32 -2.01
N ILE A 58 -0.59 -5.27 -2.05
CA ILE A 58 -0.30 -3.99 -1.37
C ILE A 58 -0.14 -4.21 0.15
N ALA A 59 -1.01 -5.02 0.76
CA ALA A 59 -0.93 -5.33 2.18
C ALA A 59 0.37 -6.08 2.54
N ASP A 60 0.73 -7.10 1.75
CA ASP A 60 1.94 -7.89 1.97
C ASP A 60 3.22 -7.06 1.81
N LEU A 61 3.32 -6.28 0.73
CA LEU A 61 4.47 -5.40 0.50
C LEU A 61 4.59 -4.30 1.56
N THR A 62 3.47 -3.80 2.08
CA THR A 62 3.47 -2.85 3.21
C THR A 62 4.02 -3.52 4.47
N ALA A 63 3.67 -4.78 4.75
CA ALA A 63 4.22 -5.53 5.88
C ALA A 63 5.73 -5.77 5.71
N GLN A 64 6.18 -6.13 4.50
CA GLN A 64 7.60 -6.30 4.18
C GLN A 64 8.38 -4.98 4.33
N MET A 65 7.77 -3.85 3.95
CA MET A 65 8.37 -2.51 4.08
C MET A 65 8.63 -2.16 5.56
N ILE A 66 7.67 -2.43 6.43
CA ILE A 66 7.80 -2.18 7.88
C ILE A 66 8.85 -3.11 8.48
N ALA A 67 8.83 -4.41 8.15
CA ALA A 67 9.84 -5.36 8.61
C ALA A 67 11.26 -4.93 8.18
N ALA A 68 11.42 -4.43 6.94
CA ALA A 68 12.69 -3.88 6.47
C ALA A 68 13.11 -2.63 7.25
N ALA A 69 12.16 -1.77 7.65
CA ALA A 69 12.43 -0.60 8.48
C ALA A 69 12.87 -0.99 9.90
N ASP A 70 12.22 -1.97 10.51
CA ASP A 70 12.57 -2.52 11.83
C ASP A 70 13.98 -3.13 11.82
N GLU A 71 14.37 -3.75 10.71
CA GLU A 71 15.73 -4.28 10.48
C GLU A 71 16.75 -3.21 10.03
N LEU A 72 16.38 -1.92 10.04
CA LEU A 72 17.22 -0.78 9.61
C LEU A 72 17.68 -0.86 8.14
N LYS A 73 16.98 -1.63 7.30
CA LYS A 73 17.23 -1.78 5.86
C LYS A 73 16.52 -0.67 5.06
N PHE A 74 16.91 0.58 5.30
CA PHE A 74 16.19 1.75 4.77
C PHE A 74 16.15 1.84 3.23
N GLU A 75 17.18 1.36 2.53
CA GLU A 75 17.16 1.33 1.06
C GLU A 75 16.08 0.37 0.53
N LEU A 76 15.98 -0.80 1.15
CA LEU A 76 14.95 -1.78 0.81
C LEU A 76 13.56 -1.25 1.16
N ALA A 77 13.41 -0.66 2.36
CA ALA A 77 12.15 -0.06 2.78
C ALA A 77 11.71 1.09 1.85
N ALA A 78 12.64 1.93 1.39
CA ALA A 78 12.35 3.00 0.44
C ALA A 78 11.87 2.45 -0.92
N ARG A 79 12.53 1.40 -1.44
CA ARG A 79 12.11 0.74 -2.68
C ARG A 79 10.71 0.15 -2.55
N LEU A 80 10.44 -0.57 -1.45
CA LEU A 80 9.14 -1.17 -1.19
C LEU A 80 8.05 -0.10 -1.04
N ARG A 81 8.35 1.03 -0.41
CA ARG A 81 7.45 2.17 -0.31
C ARG A 81 7.06 2.73 -1.68
N ASP A 82 8.03 2.93 -2.56
CA ASP A 82 7.76 3.45 -3.91
C ASP A 82 6.92 2.45 -4.74
N GLU A 83 7.17 1.14 -4.59
CA GLU A 83 6.38 0.08 -5.23
C GLU A 83 4.94 0.03 -4.70
N VAL A 84 4.75 0.09 -3.37
CA VAL A 84 3.42 0.20 -2.75
C VAL A 84 2.67 1.42 -3.25
N GLN A 85 3.34 2.57 -3.39
CA GLN A 85 2.71 3.79 -3.91
C GLN A 85 2.24 3.63 -5.36
N GLU A 86 3.00 2.92 -6.19
CA GLU A 86 2.60 2.69 -7.58
C GLU A 86 1.39 1.75 -7.66
N LEU A 87 1.40 0.63 -6.94
CA LEU A 87 0.27 -0.31 -6.90
C LEU A 87 -1.02 0.35 -6.39
N LYS A 88 -0.91 1.27 -5.42
CA LYS A 88 -2.07 2.07 -4.95
C LYS A 88 -2.63 2.96 -6.05
N LYS A 89 -1.80 3.55 -6.92
CA LYS A 89 -2.27 4.35 -8.05
C LYS A 89 -2.99 3.47 -9.07
N ASP A 90 -2.42 2.30 -9.38
CA ASP A 90 -3.01 1.33 -10.30
C ASP A 90 -4.39 0.88 -9.80
N LEU A 91 -4.51 0.57 -8.51
CA LEU A 91 -5.78 0.19 -7.90
C LEU A 91 -6.85 1.29 -8.04
N ARG A 92 -6.47 2.56 -7.80
CA ARG A 92 -7.36 3.72 -7.99
C ARG A 92 -7.71 3.96 -9.46
N ALA A 93 -6.79 3.67 -10.37
CA ALA A 93 -7.04 3.76 -11.81
C ALA A 93 -8.06 2.70 -12.27
N MET A 94 -7.96 1.47 -11.75
CA MET A 94 -8.95 0.40 -12.00
C MET A 94 -10.35 0.80 -11.52
N GLU A 95 -10.45 1.46 -10.37
CA GLU A 95 -11.73 1.98 -9.85
C GLU A 95 -12.30 3.10 -10.72
N THR A 96 -11.47 4.06 -11.10
CA THR A 96 -11.87 5.22 -11.92
C THR A 96 -12.30 4.78 -13.33
N ALA A 97 -11.68 3.74 -13.87
CA ALA A 97 -12.05 3.11 -15.14
C ALA A 97 -13.40 2.34 -15.07
N GLY A 98 -14.04 2.25 -13.91
CA GLY A 98 -15.35 1.60 -13.74
C GLY A 98 -15.28 0.08 -13.70
N HIS A 99 -14.09 -0.49 -13.43
CA HIS A 99 -13.89 -1.94 -13.44
C HIS A 99 -14.34 -2.64 -12.15
N VAL A 100 -14.58 -1.92 -11.05
CA VAL A 100 -14.81 -2.52 -9.71
C VAL A 100 -15.98 -1.91 -8.92
N ARG A 101 -16.94 -1.25 -9.56
CA ARG A 101 -18.05 -0.60 -8.86
C ARG A 101 -19.18 -1.56 -8.48
#